data_AF-A0ABC9BQT3-F1
#
_entry.id   AF-A0ABC9BQT3-F1
#
_cell.length_a   1.000
_cell.length_b   1.000
_cell.length_c   1.000
_cell.angle_alpha   90.00
_cell.angle_beta   90.00
_cell.angle_gamma   90.00
#
_symmetry.space_group_name_H-M   'P 1'
#
loop_
_entity.id
_entity.type
_entity.pdbx_description
1 polymer ?
#
loop_
_entity_poly.entity_id
_entity_poly.type
_entity_poly.pdbx_seq_one_letter_code
_entity_poly.pdbx_strand_id
1 'polypeptide(L)'
;MARKRNTATALQRRLRTGVRLLPLLVFAVLCYLQFRTISRFSPTVPCDDDSDTSRHAAMDDLLARLRESVTFLPLRDPRKRRAGEWFISALNDTSEPAGEARNIVLPSAASSGRLLCVRAPPGTDAAYALAWRDALPRGAALRPGLTFVSEMSYDYRNLWHGLSALVPFASWHARSGCRAVPARWALFHHGAAVRTGASAWLASLAEAATGAEMAVETFPDAAADAGVPACFEEAVVFRRQMEGLSRARLLAAFDFMRCKARARCGVAPATTPSPSPAALRVTLVFRDGARAFKDEAAVSRVFAAECARGAGPGGCAVATARAGNLTFCEQVALLSGTDVLVSAHGAQLANMLFMDRGSSVMEFYPLGWRQRAGGGQFVYRWMADRAGMRHEGSWWDPHGDPCPGSPDILSCYKDRKIGIDEAYFARWAARVFAAAKERKARRGGGKAFGEDAADCGCS
;
A
#
# COMPACT_ATOMS: atom_id res chain seq x y z
N MET A 1 38.14 73.48 -22.57
CA MET A 1 39.53 73.01 -22.78
C MET A 1 39.50 71.54 -23.17
N ALA A 2 39.92 71.24 -24.40
CA ALA A 2 39.97 69.88 -24.95
C ALA A 2 41.11 69.07 -24.31
N ARG A 3 40.83 67.84 -23.85
CA ARG A 3 41.85 66.91 -23.35
C ARG A 3 42.18 65.91 -24.46
N LYS A 4 43.40 66.03 -24.99
CA LYS A 4 44.00 65.16 -26.01
C LYS A 4 44.07 63.70 -25.55
N ARG A 5 43.78 62.80 -26.50
CA ARG A 5 43.94 61.34 -26.48
C ARG A 5 45.36 60.91 -26.07
N ASN A 6 45.46 59.91 -25.19
CA ASN A 6 46.59 58.97 -25.17
C ASN A 6 46.13 57.66 -25.84
N THR A 7 46.16 57.66 -27.17
CA THR A 7 45.81 56.50 -28.04
C THR A 7 46.94 55.48 -28.16
N ALA A 8 48.15 55.78 -27.69
CA ALA A 8 49.31 54.91 -27.85
C ALA A 8 49.28 53.64 -26.96
N THR A 9 48.72 53.72 -25.75
CA THR A 9 48.72 52.59 -24.79
C THR A 9 47.65 51.55 -25.06
N ALA A 10 46.53 51.92 -25.72
CA ALA A 10 45.46 50.99 -26.07
C ALA A 10 45.84 50.10 -27.26
N LEU A 11 46.56 50.64 -28.25
CA LEU A 11 47.00 49.88 -29.43
C LEU A 11 48.07 48.83 -29.06
N GLN A 12 49.00 49.19 -28.19
CA GLN A 12 50.05 48.27 -27.72
C GLN A 12 49.50 47.12 -26.88
N ARG A 13 48.44 47.37 -26.08
CA ARG A 13 47.72 46.31 -25.36
C ARG A 13 46.98 45.38 -26.31
N ARG A 14 46.26 45.93 -27.30
CA ARG A 14 45.55 45.12 -28.31
C ARG A 14 46.49 44.29 -29.18
N LEU A 15 47.66 44.82 -29.55
CA LEU A 15 48.71 44.07 -30.26
C LEU A 15 49.27 42.93 -29.41
N ARG A 16 49.55 43.14 -28.12
CA ARG A 16 50.00 42.06 -27.21
C ARG A 16 48.93 40.98 -26.99
N THR A 17 47.66 41.36 -26.90
CA THR A 17 46.57 40.39 -26.80
C THR A 17 46.37 39.63 -28.12
N GLY A 18 46.50 40.30 -29.27
CA GLY A 18 46.45 39.66 -30.59
C GLY A 18 47.58 38.65 -30.80
N VAL A 19 48.81 38.99 -30.41
CA VAL A 19 49.96 38.08 -30.51
C VAL A 19 49.82 36.87 -29.58
N ARG A 20 49.17 37.02 -28.41
CA ARG A 20 48.89 35.88 -27.49
C ARG A 20 47.76 34.97 -27.97
N LEU A 21 46.83 35.50 -28.77
CA LEU A 21 45.71 34.73 -29.32
C LEU A 21 46.04 34.06 -30.66
N LEU A 22 47.08 34.52 -31.36
CA LEU A 22 47.52 33.95 -32.63
C LEU A 22 47.85 32.44 -32.54
N PRO A 23 48.57 31.92 -31.52
CA PRO A 23 48.84 30.49 -31.40
C PRO A 23 47.57 29.66 -31.16
N LEU A 24 46.62 30.19 -30.38
CA LEU A 24 45.33 29.54 -30.12
C LEU A 24 44.47 29.50 -31.39
N LEU A 25 44.51 30.56 -32.20
CA LEU A 25 43.77 30.64 -33.45
C LEU A 25 44.39 29.74 -34.53
N VAL A 26 45.72 29.68 -34.60
CA VAL A 26 46.45 28.72 -35.46
C VAL A 26 46.17 27.28 -35.02
N PHE A 27 46.16 27.00 -33.72
CA PHE A 27 45.79 25.69 -33.18
C PHE A 27 44.34 25.32 -33.52
N ALA A 28 43.39 26.24 -33.36
CA ALA A 28 42.00 26.02 -33.73
C ALA A 28 41.82 25.78 -35.24
N VAL A 29 42.57 26.50 -36.08
CA VAL A 29 42.58 26.28 -37.55
C VAL A 29 43.21 24.94 -37.90
N LEU A 30 44.29 24.54 -37.23
CA LEU A 30 44.91 23.23 -37.43
C LEU A 30 44.00 22.10 -36.96
N CYS A 31 43.31 22.24 -35.83
CA CYS A 31 42.28 21.30 -35.37
C CYS A 31 41.09 21.25 -36.33
N TYR A 32 40.64 22.39 -36.86
CA TYR A 32 39.57 22.45 -37.85
C TYR A 32 39.98 21.81 -39.18
N LEU A 33 41.22 22.04 -39.63
CA LEU A 33 41.78 21.41 -40.83
C LEU A 33 41.98 19.91 -40.63
N GLN A 34 42.43 19.46 -39.44
CA GLN A 34 42.50 18.05 -39.09
C GLN A 34 41.12 17.41 -38.99
N PHE A 35 40.12 18.09 -38.42
CA PHE A 35 38.74 17.60 -38.43
C PHE A 35 38.20 17.53 -39.86
N ARG A 36 38.47 18.53 -40.71
CA ARG A 36 38.11 18.52 -42.13
C ARG A 36 38.82 17.43 -42.92
N THR A 37 40.09 17.11 -42.63
CA THR A 37 40.79 16.01 -43.30
C THR A 37 40.30 14.67 -42.79
N ILE A 38 40.05 14.50 -41.48
CA ILE A 38 39.45 13.28 -40.91
C ILE A 38 38.03 13.08 -41.45
N SER A 39 37.22 14.14 -41.60
CA SER A 39 35.90 14.09 -42.25
C SER A 39 35.96 13.87 -43.77
N ARG A 40 37.12 14.10 -44.42
CA ARG A 40 37.36 13.76 -45.84
C ARG A 40 37.95 12.36 -46.03
N PHE A 41 38.46 11.75 -44.95
CA PHE A 41 38.88 10.35 -44.89
C PHE A 41 37.84 9.45 -44.20
N SER A 42 36.62 9.93 -43.97
CA SER A 42 35.48 9.02 -44.02
C SER A 42 35.43 8.48 -45.44
N PRO A 43 35.60 7.17 -45.67
CA PRO A 43 35.26 6.62 -46.96
C PRO A 43 33.81 7.01 -47.19
N THR A 44 33.53 7.78 -48.23
CA THR A 44 32.23 7.73 -48.89
C THR A 44 32.15 6.31 -49.46
N VAL A 45 31.88 5.35 -48.58
CA VAL A 45 31.19 4.13 -48.95
C VAL A 45 29.91 4.64 -49.59
N PRO A 46 29.62 4.31 -50.85
CA PRO A 46 28.27 4.48 -51.35
C PRO A 46 27.39 3.78 -50.32
N CYS A 47 26.54 4.52 -49.61
CA CYS A 47 25.49 3.87 -48.85
C CYS A 47 24.60 3.22 -49.91
N ASP A 48 24.89 1.97 -50.24
CA ASP A 48 23.94 1.10 -50.88
C ASP A 48 22.69 1.12 -49.98
N ASP A 49 21.55 1.52 -50.55
CA ASP A 49 20.22 1.37 -49.92
C ASP A 49 19.98 -0.09 -49.47
N ASP A 50 20.69 -1.06 -50.05
CA ASP A 50 20.71 -2.47 -49.63
C ASP A 50 21.31 -2.69 -48.24
N SER A 51 22.25 -1.85 -47.79
CA SER A 51 22.92 -2.03 -46.48
C SER A 51 22.03 -1.62 -45.31
N ASP A 52 21.16 -0.64 -45.50
CA ASP A 52 20.20 -0.21 -44.49
C ASP A 52 19.02 -1.19 -44.44
N THR A 53 18.54 -1.64 -45.61
CA THR A 53 17.52 -2.69 -45.73
C THR A 53 17.98 -4.02 -45.10
N SER A 54 19.23 -4.42 -45.32
CA SER A 54 19.81 -5.63 -44.71
C SER A 54 19.98 -5.51 -43.19
N ARG A 55 20.32 -4.33 -42.68
CA ARG A 55 20.40 -4.07 -41.23
C ARG A 55 19.03 -4.09 -40.56
N HIS A 56 18.02 -3.50 -41.18
CA HIS A 56 16.64 -3.53 -40.71
C HIS A 56 16.10 -4.96 -40.69
N ALA A 57 16.31 -5.74 -41.77
CA ALA A 57 15.90 -7.14 -41.82
C ALA A 57 16.60 -8.02 -40.75
N ALA A 58 17.90 -7.79 -40.50
CA ALA A 58 18.62 -8.49 -39.43
C ALA A 58 18.13 -8.10 -38.02
N MET A 59 17.78 -6.84 -37.81
CA MET A 59 17.17 -6.36 -36.56
C MET A 59 15.78 -6.97 -36.36
N ASP A 60 14.97 -7.05 -37.41
CA ASP A 60 13.64 -7.66 -37.37
C ASP A 60 13.71 -9.17 -37.09
N ASP A 61 14.66 -9.90 -37.69
CA ASP A 61 14.92 -11.31 -37.37
C ASP A 61 15.34 -11.49 -35.90
N LEU A 62 16.24 -10.63 -35.40
CA LEU A 62 16.65 -10.64 -34.00
C LEU A 62 15.46 -10.38 -33.06
N LEU A 63 14.64 -9.37 -33.35
CA LEU A 63 13.43 -9.08 -32.58
C LEU A 63 12.44 -10.24 -32.63
N ALA A 64 12.24 -10.87 -33.80
CA ALA A 64 11.37 -12.03 -33.93
C ALA A 64 11.85 -13.20 -33.06
N ARG A 65 13.15 -13.52 -33.09
CA ARG A 65 13.75 -14.56 -32.24
C ARG A 65 13.65 -14.22 -30.75
N LEU A 66 13.85 -12.97 -30.36
CA LEU A 66 13.68 -12.53 -28.98
C LEU A 66 12.24 -12.72 -28.51
N ARG A 67 11.25 -12.37 -29.34
CA ARG A 67 9.82 -12.58 -29.05
C ARG A 67 9.50 -14.07 -28.87
N GLU A 68 10.05 -14.92 -29.73
CA GLU A 68 9.85 -16.38 -29.67
C GLU A 68 10.58 -17.04 -28.50
N SER A 69 11.65 -16.43 -28.00
CA SER A 69 12.39 -16.89 -26.82
C SER A 69 11.68 -16.65 -25.49
N VAL A 70 10.55 -15.92 -25.47
CA VAL A 70 9.84 -15.59 -24.24
C VAL A 70 9.12 -16.82 -23.68
N THR A 71 9.68 -17.40 -22.62
CA THR A 71 9.11 -18.56 -21.93
C THR A 71 8.16 -18.14 -20.81
N PHE A 72 6.94 -18.66 -20.83
CA PHE A 72 5.97 -18.50 -19.75
C PHE A 72 6.18 -19.58 -18.68
N LEU A 73 6.33 -19.13 -17.44
CA LEU A 73 6.44 -19.96 -16.24
C LEU A 73 5.12 -19.94 -15.47
N PRO A 74 4.77 -21.01 -14.75
CA PRO A 74 3.61 -21.00 -13.86
C PRO A 74 3.70 -19.86 -12.84
N LEU A 75 2.64 -19.08 -12.67
CA LEU A 75 2.61 -18.00 -11.69
C LEU A 75 2.71 -18.54 -10.27
N ARG A 76 2.12 -19.72 -10.04
CA ARG A 76 2.28 -20.58 -8.87
C ARG A 76 3.36 -21.62 -9.14
N ASP A 77 4.48 -21.57 -8.42
CA ASP A 77 5.48 -22.65 -8.45
C ASP A 77 5.09 -23.79 -7.49
N PRO A 78 4.71 -24.99 -8.00
CA PRO A 78 4.27 -26.10 -7.15
C PRO A 78 5.40 -26.70 -6.29
N ARG A 79 6.66 -26.40 -6.60
CA ARG A 79 7.82 -26.86 -5.82
C ARG A 79 7.98 -26.08 -4.52
N LYS A 80 7.36 -24.90 -4.42
CA LYS A 80 7.41 -24.02 -3.25
C LYS A 80 6.15 -24.23 -2.41
N ARG A 81 6.33 -24.60 -1.14
CA ARG A 81 5.21 -24.91 -0.23
C ARG A 81 4.73 -23.73 0.62
N ARG A 82 5.56 -22.69 0.78
CA ARG A 82 5.27 -21.56 1.65
C ARG A 82 4.63 -20.41 0.87
N ALA A 83 3.60 -19.81 1.44
CA ALA A 83 3.03 -18.56 0.94
C ALA A 83 4.12 -17.50 0.81
N GLY A 84 4.08 -16.71 -0.27
CA GLY A 84 5.11 -15.73 -0.62
C GLY A 84 6.40 -16.25 -1.27
N GLU A 85 6.64 -17.56 -1.33
CA GLU A 85 7.79 -18.13 -2.07
C GLU A 85 7.44 -18.63 -3.48
N TRP A 86 6.18 -19.00 -3.68
CA TRP A 86 5.65 -19.63 -4.88
C TRP A 86 5.29 -18.65 -6.02
N PHE A 87 4.88 -17.43 -5.68
CA PHE A 87 4.41 -16.44 -6.67
C PHE A 87 5.58 -15.74 -7.37
N ILE A 88 5.68 -15.85 -8.70
CA ILE A 88 6.80 -15.29 -9.50
C ILE A 88 8.17 -15.75 -8.93
N SER A 89 8.29 -17.05 -8.66
CA SER A 89 9.41 -17.63 -7.89
C SER A 89 10.79 -17.52 -8.56
N ALA A 90 10.86 -17.24 -9.87
CA ALA A 90 12.13 -17.12 -10.59
C ALA A 90 12.89 -15.82 -10.29
N LEU A 91 12.22 -14.84 -9.65
CA LEU A 91 12.82 -13.58 -9.24
C LEU A 91 12.94 -13.51 -7.71
N ASN A 92 14.07 -12.98 -7.25
CA ASN A 92 14.28 -12.67 -5.84
C ASN A 92 13.70 -11.28 -5.53
N ASP A 93 12.98 -11.18 -4.42
CA ASP A 93 12.56 -9.90 -3.87
C ASP A 93 13.66 -9.29 -2.99
N THR A 94 13.58 -7.98 -2.80
CA THR A 94 14.52 -7.23 -1.96
C THR A 94 13.74 -6.37 -0.97
N SER A 95 14.39 -6.02 0.15
CA SER A 95 13.88 -5.07 1.15
C SER A 95 14.80 -3.85 1.12
N GLU A 96 14.69 -3.05 0.07
CA GLU A 96 15.57 -1.90 -0.15
C GLU A 96 14.80 -0.56 -0.12
N PRO A 97 15.29 0.43 0.67
CA PRO A 97 16.19 0.28 1.82
C PRO A 97 15.72 -0.74 2.88
N ALA A 98 16.68 -1.22 3.67
CA ALA A 98 16.43 -2.14 4.77
C ALA A 98 15.27 -1.69 5.68
N GLY A 99 14.39 -2.65 5.99
CA GLY A 99 13.19 -2.38 6.78
C GLY A 99 11.98 -1.93 5.97
N GLU A 100 12.04 -1.98 4.64
CA GLU A 100 10.87 -1.86 3.75
C GLU A 100 10.21 -3.22 3.49
N ALA A 101 8.95 -3.21 3.09
CA ALA A 101 8.29 -4.38 2.53
C ALA A 101 9.09 -4.99 1.36
N ARG A 102 9.21 -6.32 1.38
CA ARG A 102 9.87 -7.06 0.30
C ARG A 102 9.10 -6.90 -1.01
N ASN A 103 9.79 -6.44 -2.03
CA ASN A 103 9.20 -6.18 -3.35
C ASN A 103 10.13 -6.56 -4.51
N ILE A 104 9.53 -6.68 -5.70
CA ILE A 104 10.21 -6.83 -6.98
C ILE A 104 9.78 -5.66 -7.86
N VAL A 105 10.72 -4.82 -8.28
CA VAL A 105 10.48 -3.73 -9.23
C VAL A 105 10.88 -4.18 -10.63
N LEU A 106 10.02 -3.94 -11.61
CA LEU A 106 10.19 -4.29 -13.01
C LEU A 106 9.78 -3.11 -13.90
N PRO A 107 10.52 -2.80 -14.98
CA PRO A 107 11.84 -3.34 -15.30
C PRO A 107 12.90 -2.94 -14.28
N SER A 108 13.99 -3.70 -14.22
CA SER A 108 15.11 -3.46 -13.29
C SER A 108 16.39 -4.15 -13.77
N ALA A 109 17.53 -3.84 -13.14
CA ALA A 109 18.78 -4.55 -13.42
C ALA A 109 18.66 -6.07 -13.17
N ALA A 110 17.93 -6.49 -12.14
CA ALA A 110 17.69 -7.90 -11.82
C ALA A 110 16.89 -8.64 -12.91
N SER A 111 16.05 -7.91 -13.65
CA SER A 111 15.33 -8.43 -14.81
C SER A 111 16.02 -8.13 -16.14
N SER A 112 17.23 -7.57 -16.14
CA SER A 112 17.92 -7.14 -17.36
C SER A 112 17.08 -6.19 -18.24
N GLY A 113 16.31 -5.30 -17.59
CA GLY A 113 15.43 -4.35 -18.27
C GLY A 113 14.13 -4.93 -18.81
N ARG A 114 13.78 -6.18 -18.49
CA ARG A 114 12.57 -6.85 -18.99
C ARG A 114 11.33 -6.50 -18.15
N LEU A 115 10.21 -6.35 -18.84
CA LEU A 115 8.88 -6.11 -18.31
C LEU A 115 8.25 -7.40 -17.77
N LEU A 116 7.29 -7.27 -16.86
CA LEU A 116 6.45 -8.38 -16.41
C LEU A 116 5.30 -8.59 -17.39
N CYS A 117 5.21 -9.77 -17.99
CA CYS A 117 4.06 -10.19 -18.78
C CYS A 117 3.29 -11.26 -18.02
N VAL A 118 1.97 -11.09 -17.86
CA VAL A 118 1.09 -12.04 -17.21
C VAL A 118 0.03 -12.53 -18.18
N ARG A 119 -0.12 -13.86 -18.24
CA ARG A 119 -1.20 -14.54 -18.93
C ARG A 119 -2.09 -15.18 -17.88
N ALA A 120 -3.29 -14.65 -17.70
CA ALA A 120 -4.25 -15.18 -16.74
C ALA A 120 -5.58 -15.46 -17.45
N PRO A 121 -5.77 -16.63 -18.07
CA PRO A 121 -7.04 -17.00 -18.68
C PRO A 121 -8.06 -17.36 -17.59
N PRO A 122 -9.37 -17.20 -17.84
CA PRO A 122 -10.41 -17.56 -16.87
C PRO A 122 -10.43 -19.08 -16.64
N GLY A 123 -10.56 -19.50 -15.37
CA GLY A 123 -10.67 -20.92 -14.99
C GLY A 123 -9.38 -21.75 -15.11
N THR A 124 -8.25 -21.14 -15.48
CA THR A 124 -6.95 -21.82 -15.63
C THR A 124 -5.88 -21.16 -14.78
N ASP A 125 -4.83 -21.90 -14.45
CA ASP A 125 -3.67 -21.35 -13.74
C ASP A 125 -3.00 -20.25 -14.56
N ALA A 126 -2.74 -19.11 -13.91
CA ALA A 126 -2.02 -18.01 -14.53
C ALA A 126 -0.54 -18.35 -14.72
N ALA A 127 0.08 -17.72 -15.71
CA ALA A 127 1.49 -17.81 -16.03
C ALA A 127 2.10 -16.42 -16.18
N TYR A 128 3.42 -16.31 -16.00
CA TYR A 128 4.17 -15.08 -16.22
C TYR A 128 5.41 -15.30 -17.07
N ALA A 129 5.87 -14.24 -17.71
CA ALA A 129 7.13 -14.20 -18.44
C ALA A 129 7.81 -12.85 -18.25
N LEU A 130 9.09 -12.78 -18.63
CA LEU A 130 9.84 -11.52 -18.71
C LEU A 130 10.19 -11.27 -20.18
N ALA A 131 9.87 -10.09 -20.69
CA ALA A 131 10.13 -9.71 -22.08
C ALA A 131 10.66 -8.28 -22.18
N TRP A 132 11.50 -8.01 -23.19
CA TRP A 132 11.91 -6.63 -23.49
C TRP A 132 10.76 -5.86 -24.11
N ARG A 133 10.71 -4.55 -23.87
CA ARG A 133 9.63 -3.66 -24.38
C ARG A 133 9.46 -3.77 -25.91
N ASP A 134 10.54 -3.89 -26.65
CA ASP A 134 10.51 -3.93 -28.13
C ASP A 134 10.28 -5.36 -28.68
N ALA A 135 10.38 -6.37 -27.80
CA ALA A 135 10.27 -7.79 -28.11
C ALA A 135 9.22 -8.50 -27.23
N LEU A 136 8.04 -7.89 -27.09
CA LEU A 136 6.91 -8.51 -26.38
C LEU A 136 6.39 -9.77 -27.09
N PRO A 137 5.83 -10.75 -26.35
CA PRO A 137 5.16 -11.90 -26.95
C PRO A 137 4.13 -11.47 -27.99
N ARG A 138 3.98 -12.28 -29.06
CA ARG A 138 3.02 -11.97 -30.12
C ARG A 138 1.61 -11.79 -29.54
N GLY A 139 0.93 -10.73 -29.96
CA GLY A 139 -0.41 -10.38 -29.50
C GLY A 139 -0.48 -9.78 -28.09
N ALA A 140 0.62 -9.66 -27.35
CA ALA A 140 0.60 -9.12 -25.99
C ALA A 140 0.18 -7.64 -25.96
N ALA A 141 -0.62 -7.29 -24.97
CA ALA A 141 -1.04 -5.91 -24.72
C ALA A 141 -0.07 -5.23 -23.75
N LEU A 142 0.62 -4.18 -24.21
CA LEU A 142 1.40 -3.31 -23.33
C LEU A 142 0.47 -2.41 -22.51
N ARG A 143 0.62 -2.43 -21.19
CA ARG A 143 -0.16 -1.65 -20.23
C ARG A 143 0.71 -0.50 -19.70
N PRO A 144 0.44 0.76 -20.08
CA PRO A 144 1.31 1.90 -19.76
C PRO A 144 1.21 2.35 -18.30
N GLY A 145 2.28 2.87 -17.70
CA GLY A 145 2.33 3.32 -16.31
C GLY A 145 2.42 2.21 -15.27
N LEU A 146 2.57 2.63 -14.01
CA LEU A 146 2.83 1.74 -12.88
C LEU A 146 1.68 0.78 -12.58
N THR A 147 2.01 -0.50 -12.48
CA THR A 147 1.09 -1.56 -12.06
C THR A 147 1.48 -2.08 -10.68
N PHE A 148 0.58 -1.95 -9.70
CA PHE A 148 0.74 -2.64 -8.43
C PHE A 148 0.30 -4.09 -8.59
N VAL A 149 1.19 -5.03 -8.28
CA VAL A 149 0.92 -6.47 -8.36
C VAL A 149 0.93 -7.05 -6.96
N SER A 150 -0.18 -7.67 -6.55
CA SER A 150 -0.29 -8.29 -5.22
C SER A 150 -0.73 -9.74 -5.30
N GLU A 151 -0.04 -10.59 -4.55
CA GLU A 151 -0.53 -11.93 -4.22
C GLU A 151 -1.00 -11.95 -2.77
N MET A 152 -2.14 -12.60 -2.57
CA MET A 152 -2.66 -12.91 -1.25
C MET A 152 -3.15 -14.35 -1.18
N SER A 153 -2.99 -14.96 -0.01
CA SER A 153 -3.66 -16.23 0.34
C SER A 153 -5.12 -16.03 0.76
N TYR A 154 -5.59 -14.79 0.84
CA TYR A 154 -6.94 -14.46 1.26
C TYR A 154 -7.59 -13.45 0.31
N ASP A 155 -8.92 -13.49 0.26
CA ASP A 155 -9.75 -12.63 -0.58
C ASP A 155 -9.67 -11.14 -0.18
N TYR A 156 -9.61 -10.25 -1.18
CA TYR A 156 -9.45 -8.79 -1.04
C TYR A 156 -10.73 -8.04 -0.62
N ARG A 157 -11.88 -8.73 -0.53
CA ARG A 157 -13.14 -8.13 -0.03
C ARG A 157 -13.20 -8.13 1.49
N ASN A 158 -12.40 -8.97 2.15
CA ASN A 158 -12.22 -8.87 3.60
C ASN A 158 -11.32 -7.67 3.92
N LEU A 159 -11.82 -6.74 4.75
CA LEU A 159 -11.13 -5.49 5.08
C LEU A 159 -9.71 -5.71 5.63
N TRP A 160 -9.51 -6.67 6.54
CA TRP A 160 -8.18 -6.93 7.11
C TRP A 160 -7.21 -7.48 6.05
N HIS A 161 -7.65 -8.43 5.23
CA HIS A 161 -6.80 -9.00 4.19
C HIS A 161 -6.44 -7.95 3.14
N GLY A 162 -7.43 -7.18 2.69
CA GLY A 162 -7.21 -6.05 1.78
C GLY A 162 -6.22 -5.04 2.37
N LEU A 163 -6.41 -4.64 3.63
CA LEU A 163 -5.49 -3.73 4.31
C LEU A 163 -4.07 -4.29 4.38
N SER A 164 -3.89 -5.57 4.72
CA SER A 164 -2.55 -6.19 4.75
C SER A 164 -1.87 -6.25 3.39
N ALA A 165 -2.64 -6.27 2.29
CA ALA A 165 -2.13 -6.20 0.93
C ALA A 165 -1.75 -4.76 0.54
N LEU A 166 -2.47 -3.76 1.06
CA LEU A 166 -2.26 -2.35 0.75
C LEU A 166 -1.12 -1.71 1.55
N VAL A 167 -0.94 -2.08 2.83
CA VAL A 167 0.11 -1.51 3.72
C VAL A 167 1.50 -1.47 3.06
N PRO A 168 2.00 -2.55 2.42
CA PRO A 168 3.29 -2.54 1.72
C PRO A 168 3.40 -1.47 0.65
N PHE A 169 2.37 -1.32 -0.17
CA PHE A 169 2.35 -0.33 -1.23
C PHE A 169 2.21 1.09 -0.67
N ALA A 170 1.39 1.30 0.35
CA ALA A 170 1.26 2.59 1.01
C ALA A 170 2.60 3.08 1.58
N SER A 171 3.37 2.19 2.21
CA SER A 171 4.73 2.48 2.70
C SER A 171 5.67 2.88 1.55
N TRP A 172 5.67 2.08 0.47
CA TRP A 172 6.52 2.30 -0.69
C TRP A 172 6.17 3.58 -1.46
N HIS A 173 4.88 3.85 -1.64
CA HIS A 173 4.32 5.05 -2.27
C HIS A 173 4.69 6.31 -1.47
N ALA A 174 4.43 6.32 -0.15
CA ALA A 174 4.78 7.45 0.71
C ALA A 174 6.28 7.76 0.67
N ARG A 175 7.12 6.71 0.74
CA ARG A 175 8.59 6.86 0.63
C ARG A 175 9.04 7.46 -0.70
N SER A 176 8.32 7.19 -1.79
CA SER A 176 8.65 7.73 -3.11
C SER A 176 8.35 9.23 -3.26
N GLY A 177 7.92 9.91 -2.18
CA GLY A 177 7.35 11.26 -2.24
C GLY A 177 6.02 11.26 -3.00
N CYS A 178 5.27 10.16 -2.91
CA CYS A 178 3.97 9.97 -3.54
C CYS A 178 3.96 10.08 -5.07
N ARG A 179 5.13 10.09 -5.71
CA ARG A 179 5.28 10.10 -7.18
C ARG A 179 4.79 8.81 -7.83
N ALA A 180 4.89 7.70 -7.10
CA ALA A 180 4.56 6.40 -7.65
C ALA A 180 3.06 6.09 -7.50
N VAL A 181 2.26 6.64 -8.40
CA VAL A 181 0.80 6.44 -8.43
C VAL A 181 0.46 5.25 -9.34
N PRO A 182 -0.24 4.21 -8.86
CA PRO A 182 -0.57 3.06 -9.67
C PRO A 182 -1.64 3.44 -10.70
N ALA A 183 -1.36 3.18 -11.97
CA ALA A 183 -2.35 3.27 -13.05
C ALA A 183 -3.34 2.08 -13.00
N ARG A 184 -2.93 0.98 -12.37
CA ARG A 184 -3.75 -0.23 -12.21
C ARG A 184 -3.27 -1.17 -11.11
N TRP A 185 -4.15 -2.09 -10.74
CA TRP A 185 -3.97 -3.08 -9.67
C TRP A 185 -4.17 -4.49 -10.25
N ALA A 186 -3.07 -5.24 -10.41
CA ALA A 186 -3.13 -6.65 -10.79
C ALA A 186 -3.15 -7.51 -9.51
N LEU A 187 -4.34 -7.96 -9.13
CA LEU A 187 -4.56 -8.68 -7.88
C LEU A 187 -4.67 -10.19 -8.11
N PHE A 188 -4.01 -10.97 -7.26
CA PHE A 188 -4.02 -12.42 -7.32
C PHE A 188 -4.42 -13.03 -5.98
N HIS A 189 -5.32 -14.01 -6.03
CA HIS A 189 -5.70 -14.84 -4.89
C HIS A 189 -5.32 -16.28 -5.20
N HIS A 190 -4.37 -16.82 -4.43
CA HIS A 190 -3.78 -18.14 -4.68
C HIS A 190 -3.23 -18.36 -6.10
N GLY A 191 -2.68 -17.31 -6.73
CA GLY A 191 -2.16 -17.36 -8.09
C GLY A 191 -3.22 -17.23 -9.19
N ALA A 192 -4.51 -17.21 -8.86
CA ALA A 192 -5.57 -16.87 -9.81
C ALA A 192 -5.80 -15.35 -9.84
N ALA A 193 -5.99 -14.78 -11.02
CA ALA A 193 -6.30 -13.37 -11.17
C ALA A 193 -7.68 -13.05 -10.57
N VAL A 194 -7.75 -11.96 -9.81
CA VAL A 194 -8.98 -11.49 -9.17
C VAL A 194 -9.70 -10.53 -10.12
N ARG A 195 -10.83 -10.98 -10.68
CA ARG A 195 -11.62 -10.20 -11.65
C ARG A 195 -12.80 -9.45 -11.04
N THR A 196 -13.28 -9.93 -9.90
CA THR A 196 -14.41 -9.34 -9.17
C THR A 196 -14.04 -8.09 -8.36
N GLY A 197 -12.77 -7.69 -8.40
CA GLY A 197 -12.25 -6.53 -7.70
C GLY A 197 -12.01 -6.75 -6.21
N ALA A 198 -11.89 -5.64 -5.48
CA ALA A 198 -11.72 -5.59 -4.04
C ALA A 198 -12.99 -5.09 -3.33
N SER A 199 -13.00 -5.06 -2.00
CA SER A 199 -14.09 -4.36 -1.28
C SER A 199 -14.10 -2.87 -1.61
N ALA A 200 -15.29 -2.26 -1.63
CA ALA A 200 -15.44 -0.80 -1.76
C ALA A 200 -14.68 -0.03 -0.67
N TRP A 201 -14.57 -0.61 0.53
CA TRP A 201 -13.75 -0.07 1.62
C TRP A 201 -12.26 -0.03 1.25
N LEU A 202 -11.73 -1.12 0.69
CA LEU A 202 -10.32 -1.17 0.28
C LEU A 202 -10.05 -0.21 -0.88
N ALA A 203 -10.94 -0.16 -1.87
CA ALA A 203 -10.83 0.75 -3.00
C ALA A 203 -10.82 2.21 -2.54
N SER A 204 -11.72 2.58 -1.63
CA SER A 204 -11.77 3.94 -1.05
C SER A 204 -10.50 4.29 -0.27
N LEU A 205 -9.95 3.34 0.48
CA LEU A 205 -8.71 3.55 1.23
C LEU A 205 -7.50 3.66 0.30
N ALA A 206 -7.41 2.81 -0.72
CA ALA A 206 -6.36 2.87 -1.73
C ALA A 206 -6.39 4.21 -2.46
N GLU A 207 -7.56 4.64 -2.91
CA GLU A 207 -7.75 5.92 -3.58
C GLU A 207 -7.42 7.11 -2.68
N ALA A 208 -7.80 7.07 -1.39
CA ALA A 208 -7.39 8.08 -0.44
C ALA A 208 -5.85 8.14 -0.31
N ALA A 209 -5.20 6.99 -0.19
CA ALA A 209 -3.77 6.87 0.04
C ALA A 209 -2.93 7.30 -1.17
N THR A 210 -3.37 6.99 -2.39
CA THR A 210 -2.60 7.21 -3.63
C THR A 210 -3.07 8.41 -4.45
N GLY A 211 -4.29 8.91 -4.20
CA GLY A 211 -4.93 9.93 -5.02
C GLY A 211 -5.48 9.43 -6.36
N ALA A 212 -5.49 8.11 -6.60
CA ALA A 212 -5.97 7.52 -7.86
C ALA A 212 -6.92 6.36 -7.62
N GLU A 213 -7.91 6.24 -8.51
CA GLU A 213 -8.90 5.17 -8.47
C GLU A 213 -8.23 3.78 -8.49
N MET A 214 -8.78 2.85 -7.72
CA MET A 214 -8.33 1.46 -7.71
C MET A 214 -8.83 0.68 -8.94
N ALA A 215 -8.26 0.96 -10.11
CA ALA A 215 -8.57 0.24 -11.34
C ALA A 215 -7.96 -1.17 -11.34
N VAL A 216 -8.76 -2.21 -11.10
CA VAL A 216 -8.29 -3.61 -11.08
C VAL A 216 -8.13 -4.14 -12.51
N GLU A 217 -6.97 -4.71 -12.83
CA GLU A 217 -6.74 -5.38 -14.11
C GLU A 217 -7.56 -6.67 -14.14
N THR A 218 -8.57 -6.69 -15.00
CA THR A 218 -9.50 -7.81 -15.11
C THR A 218 -8.91 -8.97 -15.91
N PHE A 219 -7.91 -8.69 -16.78
CA PHE A 219 -7.44 -9.56 -17.87
C PHE A 219 -8.60 -9.93 -18.84
N PRO A 220 -8.41 -9.87 -20.17
CA PRO A 220 -9.52 -10.15 -21.10
C PRO A 220 -10.12 -11.56 -20.91
N ASP A 221 -11.45 -11.62 -20.81
CA ASP A 221 -12.23 -12.87 -20.67
C ASP A 221 -12.88 -13.34 -21.97
N ALA A 222 -12.90 -12.49 -23.01
CA ALA A 222 -13.53 -12.82 -24.28
C ALA A 222 -12.77 -13.95 -24.98
N ALA A 223 -13.47 -14.96 -25.52
CA ALA A 223 -12.86 -16.12 -26.15
C ALA A 223 -11.84 -15.79 -27.25
N ALA A 224 -12.00 -14.66 -27.94
CA ALA A 224 -11.07 -14.17 -28.96
C ALA A 224 -9.74 -13.64 -28.39
N ASP A 225 -9.76 -13.10 -27.17
CA ASP A 225 -8.60 -12.50 -26.48
C ASP A 225 -8.18 -13.29 -25.22
N ALA A 226 -8.82 -14.43 -24.96
CA ALA A 226 -8.60 -15.25 -23.79
C ALA A 226 -7.16 -15.81 -23.82
N GLY A 227 -6.36 -15.41 -22.84
CA GLY A 227 -4.96 -15.80 -22.77
C GLY A 227 -3.99 -14.90 -23.54
N VAL A 228 -4.45 -13.76 -24.06
CA VAL A 228 -3.54 -12.68 -24.49
C VAL A 228 -2.76 -12.17 -23.27
N PRO A 229 -1.41 -12.18 -23.30
CA PRO A 229 -0.63 -11.68 -22.19
C PRO A 229 -0.76 -10.16 -22.02
N ALA A 230 -0.98 -9.70 -20.80
CA ALA A 230 -0.82 -8.30 -20.43
C ALA A 230 0.62 -8.07 -19.96
N CYS A 231 1.36 -7.19 -20.62
CA CYS A 231 2.73 -6.80 -20.24
C CYS A 231 2.71 -5.41 -19.62
N PHE A 232 3.25 -5.26 -18.42
CA PHE A 232 3.22 -3.99 -17.67
C PHE A 232 4.46 -3.16 -17.98
N GLU A 233 4.28 -1.91 -18.39
CA GLU A 233 5.38 -0.95 -18.63
C GLU A 233 6.23 -0.77 -17.38
N GLU A 234 5.57 -0.67 -16.22
CA GLU A 234 6.19 -0.67 -14.91
C GLU A 234 5.35 -1.56 -13.97
N ALA A 235 6.01 -2.34 -13.12
CA ALA A 235 5.36 -3.15 -12.11
C ALA A 235 6.14 -3.16 -10.80
N VAL A 236 5.42 -3.09 -9.68
CA VAL A 236 5.95 -3.40 -8.35
C VAL A 236 5.16 -4.55 -7.75
N VAL A 237 5.86 -5.64 -7.45
CA VAL A 237 5.26 -6.89 -6.97
C VAL A 237 5.45 -7.04 -5.48
N PHE A 238 4.34 -7.22 -4.75
CA PHE A 238 4.32 -7.58 -3.34
C PHE A 238 3.65 -8.95 -3.16
N ARG A 239 4.47 -9.96 -2.86
CA ARG A 239 4.02 -11.36 -2.65
C ARG A 239 4.14 -11.85 -1.21
N ARG A 240 4.75 -11.05 -0.32
CA ARG A 240 5.01 -11.41 1.09
C ARG A 240 4.27 -10.51 2.08
N GLN A 241 3.24 -9.80 1.61
CA GLN A 241 2.45 -8.87 2.42
C GLN A 241 3.38 -7.89 3.16
N MET A 242 3.23 -7.74 4.47
CA MET A 242 4.01 -6.85 5.32
C MET A 242 5.42 -7.37 5.69
N GLU A 243 5.87 -8.52 5.16
CA GLU A 243 7.21 -9.04 5.46
C GLU A 243 8.31 -8.06 5.00
N GLY A 244 9.31 -7.87 5.87
CA GLY A 244 10.42 -6.94 5.65
C GLY A 244 10.18 -5.56 6.28
N LEU A 245 8.93 -5.13 6.49
CA LEU A 245 8.67 -3.84 7.11
C LEU A 245 9.14 -3.82 8.57
N SER A 246 9.98 -2.84 8.88
CA SER A 246 10.34 -2.53 10.26
C SER A 246 9.12 -1.98 11.02
N ARG A 247 9.16 -2.04 12.35
CA ARG A 247 8.11 -1.48 13.20
C ARG A 247 7.85 0.01 12.90
N ALA A 248 8.91 0.79 12.68
CA ALA A 248 8.81 2.21 12.36
C ALA A 248 8.13 2.44 11.00
N ARG A 249 8.47 1.64 9.97
CA ARG A 249 7.86 1.74 8.64
C ARG A 249 6.40 1.28 8.64
N LEU A 250 6.07 0.21 9.36
CA LEU A 250 4.67 -0.20 9.57
C LEU A 250 3.86 0.95 10.16
N LEU A 251 4.31 1.48 11.29
CA LEU A 251 3.61 2.55 11.98
C LEU A 251 3.45 3.80 11.09
N ALA A 252 4.48 4.19 10.34
CA ALA A 252 4.41 5.28 9.38
C ALA A 252 3.41 5.02 8.24
N ALA A 253 3.34 3.79 7.72
CA ALA A 253 2.39 3.43 6.66
C ALA A 253 0.92 3.47 7.16
N PHE A 254 0.67 2.99 8.39
CA PHE A 254 -0.65 3.07 9.01
C PHE A 254 -1.06 4.54 9.25
N ASP A 255 -0.15 5.36 9.74
CA ASP A 255 -0.38 6.79 9.92
C ASP A 255 -0.62 7.53 8.61
N PHE A 256 0.17 7.23 7.57
CA PHE A 256 0.01 7.79 6.24
C PHE A 256 -1.40 7.54 5.70
N MET A 257 -1.84 6.28 5.70
CA MET A 257 -3.19 5.91 5.26
C MET A 257 -4.28 6.56 6.11
N ARG A 258 -4.10 6.62 7.45
CA ARG A 258 -5.04 7.30 8.35
C ARG A 258 -5.17 8.79 8.02
N CYS A 259 -4.04 9.48 7.86
CA CYS A 259 -4.00 10.91 7.52
C CYS A 259 -4.70 11.17 6.19
N LYS A 260 -4.33 10.41 5.16
CA LYS A 260 -4.92 10.51 3.81
C LYS A 260 -6.43 10.23 3.80
N ALA A 261 -6.89 9.21 4.52
CA ALA A 261 -8.32 8.92 4.65
C ALA A 261 -9.08 10.06 5.33
N ARG A 262 -8.55 10.62 6.42
CA ARG A 262 -9.13 11.78 7.12
C ARG A 262 -9.21 13.01 6.23
N ALA A 263 -8.11 13.31 5.51
CA ALA A 263 -8.04 14.43 4.59
C ALA A 263 -9.07 14.30 3.46
N ARG A 264 -9.16 13.13 2.81
CA ARG A 264 -10.17 12.85 1.77
C ARG A 264 -11.59 13.02 2.29
N CYS A 265 -11.85 12.62 3.53
CA CYS A 265 -13.18 12.68 4.13
C CYS A 265 -13.50 14.00 4.84
N GLY A 266 -12.63 15.01 4.75
CA GLY A 266 -12.85 16.31 5.37
C GLY A 266 -12.94 16.25 6.91
N VAL A 267 -12.34 15.23 7.53
CA VAL A 267 -12.30 15.14 8.99
C VAL A 267 -11.30 16.17 9.49
N ALA A 268 -11.82 17.23 10.10
CA ALA A 268 -11.00 18.30 10.64
C ALA A 268 -9.95 17.72 11.60
N PRO A 269 -8.69 18.19 11.54
CA PRO A 269 -7.75 17.86 12.59
C PRO A 269 -8.29 18.31 13.94
N ALA A 270 -7.82 17.65 15.01
CA ALA A 270 -8.23 17.89 16.39
C ALA A 270 -7.98 19.34 16.90
N THR A 271 -7.58 20.25 16.02
CA THR A 271 -7.51 21.70 16.22
C THR A 271 -8.88 22.39 16.25
N THR A 272 -9.96 21.73 15.80
CA THR A 272 -11.32 22.20 16.12
C THR A 272 -11.69 21.78 17.54
N PRO A 273 -11.90 22.72 18.47
CA PRO A 273 -12.21 22.38 19.85
C PRO A 273 -13.56 21.64 19.89
N SER A 274 -13.49 20.34 20.18
CA SER A 274 -14.65 19.60 20.68
C SER A 274 -15.24 20.38 21.86
N PRO A 275 -16.58 20.48 22.01
CA PRO A 275 -17.20 21.17 23.14
C PRO A 275 -16.76 20.63 24.51
N SER A 276 -16.21 19.41 24.56
CA SER A 276 -15.34 18.94 25.64
C SER A 276 -14.17 18.14 25.05
N PRO A 277 -12.97 18.72 24.91
CA PRO A 277 -11.80 17.98 24.46
C PRO A 277 -11.31 16.97 25.51
N ALA A 278 -11.82 17.05 26.74
CA ALA A 278 -11.51 16.15 27.84
C ALA A 278 -12.43 14.91 27.92
N ALA A 279 -13.57 14.89 27.21
CA ALA A 279 -14.52 13.79 27.27
C ALA A 279 -13.96 12.51 26.66
N LEU A 280 -14.07 11.40 27.39
CA LEU A 280 -13.73 10.09 26.86
C LEU A 280 -14.80 9.65 25.84
N ARG A 281 -14.40 9.31 24.63
CA ARG A 281 -15.30 8.89 23.54
C ARG A 281 -15.17 7.38 23.33
N VAL A 282 -16.23 6.66 23.62
CA VAL A 282 -16.30 5.19 23.51
C VAL A 282 -17.21 4.85 22.35
N THR A 283 -16.77 3.96 21.47
CA THR A 283 -17.58 3.50 20.34
C THR A 283 -17.73 1.99 20.40
N LEU A 284 -18.97 1.51 20.42
CA LEU A 284 -19.30 0.10 20.25
C LEU A 284 -19.65 -0.14 18.78
N VAL A 285 -18.87 -1.00 18.12
CA VAL A 285 -19.19 -1.44 16.75
C VAL A 285 -19.76 -2.85 16.81
N PHE A 286 -21.04 -2.96 16.50
CA PHE A 286 -21.77 -4.21 16.45
C PHE A 286 -21.69 -4.87 15.07
N ARG A 287 -21.98 -6.18 15.05
CA ARG A 287 -21.96 -7.04 13.87
C ARG A 287 -23.33 -7.70 13.73
N ASP A 288 -23.78 -7.87 12.50
CA ASP A 288 -24.89 -8.75 12.20
C ASP A 288 -24.40 -10.18 11.90
N GLY A 289 -25.24 -11.17 12.21
CA GLY A 289 -24.96 -12.59 11.94
C GLY A 289 -23.80 -13.16 12.74
N ALA A 290 -22.76 -13.62 12.03
CA ALA A 290 -21.61 -14.29 12.61
C ALA A 290 -20.89 -13.42 13.65
N ARG A 291 -20.75 -13.94 14.88
CA ARG A 291 -20.12 -13.26 16.03
C ARG A 291 -20.86 -12.01 16.52
N ALA A 292 -22.13 -11.85 16.15
CA ALA A 292 -23.00 -10.85 16.78
C ALA A 292 -23.13 -11.15 18.28
N PHE A 293 -23.33 -10.11 19.09
CA PHE A 293 -23.76 -10.33 20.47
C PHE A 293 -25.19 -10.85 20.51
N LYS A 294 -25.50 -11.73 21.46
CA LYS A 294 -26.86 -12.24 21.69
C LYS A 294 -27.80 -11.12 22.18
N ASP A 295 -27.28 -10.21 22.99
CA ASP A 295 -28.01 -9.05 23.52
C ASP A 295 -27.14 -7.78 23.42
N GLU A 296 -27.18 -7.11 22.27
CA GLU A 296 -26.46 -5.84 22.05
C GLU A 296 -26.97 -4.71 22.95
N ALA A 297 -28.24 -4.73 23.34
CA ALA A 297 -28.84 -3.72 24.19
C ALA A 297 -28.27 -3.80 25.61
N ALA A 298 -28.14 -5.01 26.16
CA ALA A 298 -27.49 -5.23 27.45
C ALA A 298 -26.01 -4.85 27.41
N VAL A 299 -25.28 -5.23 26.36
CA VAL A 299 -23.89 -4.79 26.18
C VAL A 299 -23.80 -3.26 26.17
N SER A 300 -24.64 -2.59 25.39
CA SER A 300 -24.68 -1.12 25.32
C SER A 300 -24.98 -0.49 26.69
N ARG A 301 -25.94 -1.04 27.45
CA ARG A 301 -26.28 -0.55 28.80
C ARG A 301 -25.09 -0.65 29.75
N VAL A 302 -24.36 -1.76 29.77
CA VAL A 302 -23.19 -1.94 30.65
C VAL A 302 -22.11 -0.90 30.36
N PHE A 303 -21.74 -0.73 29.08
CA PHE A 303 -20.70 0.24 28.71
C PHE A 303 -21.15 1.70 28.92
N ALA A 304 -22.43 2.02 28.67
CA ALA A 304 -22.99 3.34 28.96
C ALA A 304 -23.00 3.64 30.46
N ALA A 305 -23.39 2.67 31.29
CA ALA A 305 -23.40 2.81 32.74
C ALA A 305 -21.97 3.05 33.29
N GLU A 306 -20.97 2.30 32.81
CA GLU A 306 -19.58 2.51 33.23
C GLU A 306 -18.98 3.82 32.72
N CYS A 307 -19.36 4.25 31.51
CA CYS A 307 -18.97 5.55 30.97
C CYS A 307 -19.55 6.69 31.82
N ALA A 308 -20.83 6.63 32.19
CA ALA A 308 -21.49 7.59 33.07
C ALA A 308 -20.88 7.60 34.48
N ARG A 309 -20.66 6.41 35.07
CA ARG A 309 -20.05 6.25 36.40
C ARG A 309 -18.64 6.82 36.46
N GLY A 310 -17.87 6.59 35.40
CA GLY A 310 -16.50 7.08 35.26
C GLY A 310 -16.39 8.51 34.75
N ALA A 311 -17.49 9.22 34.44
CA ALA A 311 -17.50 10.46 33.66
C ALA A 311 -16.63 11.58 34.26
N GLY A 312 -16.66 11.79 35.59
CA GLY A 312 -15.88 12.85 36.24
C GLY A 312 -16.08 14.23 35.58
N PRO A 313 -15.19 15.21 35.81
CA PRO A 313 -15.31 16.57 35.24
C PRO A 313 -15.15 16.61 33.71
N GLY A 314 -14.40 15.67 33.14
CA GLY A 314 -14.12 15.61 31.70
C GLY A 314 -15.28 15.06 30.87
N GLY A 315 -16.22 14.33 31.47
CA GLY A 315 -17.31 13.65 30.77
C GLY A 315 -16.91 12.33 30.10
N CYS A 316 -17.91 11.61 29.62
CA CYS A 316 -17.75 10.40 28.81
C CYS A 316 -18.97 10.24 27.91
N ALA A 317 -18.76 9.91 26.63
CA ALA A 317 -19.82 9.70 25.65
C ALA A 317 -19.67 8.32 25.01
N VAL A 318 -20.81 7.63 24.83
CA VAL A 318 -20.87 6.33 24.16
C VAL A 318 -21.65 6.48 22.85
N ALA A 319 -21.06 6.01 21.76
CA ALA A 319 -21.72 5.81 20.48
C ALA A 319 -21.85 4.32 20.18
N THR A 320 -22.93 3.93 19.51
CA THR A 320 -23.10 2.57 18.97
C THR A 320 -23.26 2.67 17.45
N ALA A 321 -22.66 1.73 16.73
CA ALA A 321 -22.70 1.74 15.27
C ALA A 321 -22.62 0.32 14.70
N ARG A 322 -23.06 0.17 13.45
CA ARG A 322 -22.76 -0.99 12.60
C ARG A 322 -21.94 -0.50 11.43
N ALA A 323 -20.72 -1.00 11.29
CA ALA A 323 -19.82 -0.53 10.24
C ALA A 323 -20.39 -0.74 8.82
N GLY A 324 -21.19 -1.80 8.60
CA GLY A 324 -21.84 -2.07 7.32
C GLY A 324 -22.93 -1.07 6.92
N ASN A 325 -23.45 -0.29 7.88
CA ASN A 325 -24.49 0.72 7.63
C ASN A 325 -23.90 2.12 7.37
N LEU A 326 -22.58 2.26 7.45
CA LEU A 326 -21.87 3.53 7.31
C LEU A 326 -21.11 3.54 5.99
N THR A 327 -21.14 4.68 5.29
CA THR A 327 -20.23 4.96 4.19
C THR A 327 -18.77 4.95 4.68
N PHE A 328 -17.82 4.89 3.74
CA PHE A 328 -16.40 4.93 4.08
C PHE A 328 -16.05 6.18 4.92
N CYS A 329 -16.51 7.36 4.54
CA CYS A 329 -16.19 8.59 5.26
C CYS A 329 -16.91 8.72 6.61
N GLU A 330 -18.11 8.17 6.75
CA GLU A 330 -18.75 8.08 8.07
C GLU A 330 -17.99 7.14 9.01
N GLN A 331 -17.43 6.04 8.50
CA GLN A 331 -16.53 5.16 9.27
C GLN A 331 -15.26 5.93 9.67
N VAL A 332 -14.63 6.65 8.75
CA VAL A 332 -13.44 7.47 9.04
C VAL A 332 -13.75 8.52 10.12
N ALA A 333 -14.85 9.25 10.00
CA ALA A 333 -15.26 10.28 10.96
C ALA A 333 -15.54 9.70 12.35
N LEU A 334 -16.35 8.62 12.42
CA LEU A 334 -16.69 7.95 13.68
C LEU A 334 -15.42 7.47 14.42
N LEU A 335 -14.52 6.78 13.71
CA LEU A 335 -13.35 6.18 14.33
C LEU A 335 -12.25 7.20 14.62
N SER A 336 -12.15 8.29 13.86
CA SER A 336 -11.32 9.45 14.23
C SER A 336 -11.83 10.12 15.51
N GLY A 337 -13.14 10.02 15.75
CA GLY A 337 -13.81 10.44 16.97
C GLY A 337 -13.68 9.49 18.17
N THR A 338 -12.93 8.39 18.08
CA THR A 338 -13.00 7.29 19.06
C THR A 338 -11.71 7.15 19.88
N ASP A 339 -11.83 7.18 21.21
CA ASP A 339 -10.71 6.93 22.14
C ASP A 339 -10.66 5.47 22.59
N VAL A 340 -11.82 4.82 22.72
CA VAL A 340 -11.96 3.39 23.05
C VAL A 340 -12.93 2.72 22.08
N LEU A 341 -12.45 1.74 21.31
CA LEU A 341 -13.25 0.92 20.42
C LEU A 341 -13.56 -0.42 21.10
N VAL A 342 -14.84 -0.76 21.16
CA VAL A 342 -15.35 -2.02 21.71
C VAL A 342 -16.05 -2.77 20.59
N SER A 343 -15.61 -3.98 20.24
CA SER A 343 -16.26 -4.74 19.18
C SER A 343 -15.93 -6.22 19.22
N ALA A 344 -16.84 -7.02 18.70
CA ALA A 344 -16.58 -8.42 18.40
C ALA A 344 -15.46 -8.58 17.37
N HIS A 345 -14.70 -9.67 17.46
CA HIS A 345 -13.67 -10.04 16.50
C HIS A 345 -14.27 -10.18 15.10
N GLY A 346 -13.68 -9.51 14.10
CA GLY A 346 -14.12 -9.62 12.71
C GLY A 346 -13.56 -8.52 11.81
N ALA A 347 -13.76 -8.66 10.50
CA ALA A 347 -13.18 -7.79 9.48
C ALA A 347 -13.42 -6.30 9.73
N GLN A 348 -14.56 -5.93 10.32
CA GLN A 348 -14.92 -4.55 10.64
C GLN A 348 -13.97 -3.91 11.66
N LEU A 349 -13.25 -4.71 12.46
CA LEU A 349 -12.27 -4.22 13.42
C LEU A 349 -11.04 -3.62 12.74
N ALA A 350 -10.84 -3.86 11.44
CA ALA A 350 -9.86 -3.15 10.62
C ALA A 350 -10.10 -1.62 10.58
N ASN A 351 -11.33 -1.16 10.86
CA ASN A 351 -11.62 0.27 10.99
C ASN A 351 -10.85 0.96 12.13
N MET A 352 -10.25 0.21 13.06
CA MET A 352 -9.35 0.78 14.06
C MET A 352 -8.18 1.56 13.42
N LEU A 353 -7.85 1.29 12.14
CA LEU A 353 -6.92 2.09 11.34
C LEU A 353 -7.16 3.60 11.52
N PHE A 354 -8.41 4.04 11.58
CA PHE A 354 -8.78 5.45 11.60
C PHE A 354 -8.77 6.10 12.98
N MET A 355 -8.51 5.35 14.04
CA MET A 355 -8.40 5.87 15.41
C MET A 355 -7.05 6.55 15.64
N ASP A 356 -7.00 7.49 16.59
CA ASP A 356 -5.74 8.13 16.98
C ASP A 356 -4.77 7.12 17.60
N ARG A 357 -3.46 7.41 17.45
CA ARG A 357 -2.42 6.61 18.11
C ARG A 357 -2.68 6.54 19.60
N GLY A 358 -2.52 5.36 20.18
CA GLY A 358 -2.62 5.07 21.61
C GLY A 358 -4.03 5.10 22.18
N SER A 359 -5.05 5.23 21.33
CA SER A 359 -6.41 4.78 21.60
C SER A 359 -6.44 3.29 21.92
N SER A 360 -7.55 2.85 22.52
CA SER A 360 -7.69 1.51 23.11
C SER A 360 -8.71 0.66 22.35
N VAL A 361 -8.44 -0.64 22.22
CA VAL A 361 -9.33 -1.61 21.59
C VAL A 361 -9.66 -2.73 22.57
N MET A 362 -10.95 -3.02 22.73
CA MET A 362 -11.50 -4.12 23.51
C MET A 362 -12.18 -5.11 22.56
N GLU A 363 -11.74 -6.35 22.56
CA GLU A 363 -12.14 -7.35 21.57
C GLU A 363 -12.87 -8.55 22.20
N PHE A 364 -13.97 -8.97 21.57
CA PHE A 364 -14.84 -10.04 22.06
C PHE A 364 -14.92 -11.20 21.09
N TYR A 365 -14.95 -12.42 21.61
CA TYR A 365 -14.98 -13.66 20.84
C TYR A 365 -16.08 -14.60 21.35
N PRO A 366 -16.72 -15.37 20.47
CA PRO A 366 -17.60 -16.45 20.92
C PRO A 366 -16.76 -17.63 21.45
N LEU A 367 -17.45 -18.60 22.03
CA LEU A 367 -16.85 -19.84 22.54
C LEU A 367 -15.99 -20.53 21.47
N GLY A 368 -14.92 -21.20 21.90
CA GLY A 368 -14.07 -22.04 21.07
C GLY A 368 -12.93 -21.31 20.34
N TRP A 369 -13.01 -19.98 20.17
CA TRP A 369 -11.95 -19.20 19.51
C TRP A 369 -10.60 -19.32 20.21
N ARG A 370 -10.57 -19.21 21.55
CA ARG A 370 -9.33 -19.27 22.33
C ARG A 370 -8.56 -20.56 22.07
N GLN A 371 -9.29 -21.67 21.99
CA GLN A 371 -8.73 -23.01 21.87
C GLN A 371 -8.43 -23.41 20.42
N ARG A 372 -9.17 -22.89 19.44
CA ARG A 372 -9.19 -23.44 18.07
C ARG A 372 -8.75 -22.49 16.96
N ALA A 373 -8.71 -21.18 17.20
CA ALA A 373 -8.45 -20.19 16.16
C ALA A 373 -6.96 -20.02 15.79
N GLY A 374 -6.04 -20.66 16.52
CA GLY A 374 -4.60 -20.50 16.31
C GLY A 374 -4.18 -19.03 16.34
N GLY A 375 -3.36 -18.62 15.37
CA GLY A 375 -2.91 -17.22 15.24
C GLY A 375 -4.02 -16.23 14.87
N GLY A 376 -5.15 -16.68 14.32
CA GLY A 376 -6.24 -15.81 13.86
C GLY A 376 -6.84 -14.93 14.97
N GLN A 377 -6.83 -15.41 16.22
CA GLN A 377 -7.31 -14.65 17.39
C GLN A 377 -6.37 -13.51 17.82
N PHE A 378 -5.20 -13.35 17.21
CA PHE A 378 -4.25 -12.29 17.56
C PHE A 378 -4.12 -11.24 16.47
N VAL A 379 -4.83 -11.38 15.37
CA VAL A 379 -4.73 -10.51 14.19
C VAL A 379 -4.94 -9.05 14.55
N TYR A 380 -5.98 -8.72 15.31
CA TYR A 380 -6.27 -7.33 15.68
C TYR A 380 -5.45 -6.82 16.85
N ARG A 381 -4.91 -7.71 17.69
CA ARG A 381 -3.85 -7.36 18.64
C ARG A 381 -2.59 -6.91 17.89
N TRP A 382 -2.18 -7.64 16.86
CA TRP A 382 -1.05 -7.25 16.02
C TRP A 382 -1.34 -5.97 15.25
N MET A 383 -2.55 -5.81 14.70
CA MET A 383 -2.94 -4.57 14.03
C MET A 383 -2.88 -3.37 14.98
N ALA A 384 -3.45 -3.48 16.19
CA ALA A 384 -3.41 -2.42 17.18
C ALA A 384 -1.97 -1.99 17.48
N ASP A 385 -1.07 -2.94 17.76
CA ASP A 385 0.35 -2.64 18.01
C ASP A 385 1.04 -1.97 16.79
N ARG A 386 0.80 -2.49 15.58
CA ARG A 386 1.39 -1.98 14.33
C ARG A 386 0.90 -0.59 13.96
N ALA A 387 -0.35 -0.27 14.28
CA ALA A 387 -0.96 1.04 14.02
C ALA A 387 -0.86 2.01 15.22
N GLY A 388 -0.10 1.63 16.25
CA GLY A 388 0.23 2.50 17.39
C GLY A 388 -0.86 2.60 18.45
N MET A 389 -1.86 1.72 18.45
CA MET A 389 -2.93 1.61 19.43
C MET A 389 -2.59 0.61 20.54
N ARG A 390 -3.48 0.49 21.53
CA ARG A 390 -3.39 -0.47 22.63
C ARG A 390 -4.50 -1.50 22.52
N HIS A 391 -4.13 -2.76 22.55
CA HIS A 391 -5.09 -3.85 22.71
C HIS A 391 -5.27 -4.16 24.20
N GLU A 392 -6.45 -3.87 24.76
CA GLU A 392 -6.73 -3.91 26.21
C GLU A 392 -7.09 -5.31 26.73
N GLY A 393 -6.68 -6.34 26.00
CA GLY A 393 -7.06 -7.73 26.19
C GLY A 393 -8.26 -8.15 25.35
N SER A 394 -8.58 -9.44 25.42
CA SER A 394 -9.72 -10.04 24.73
C SER A 394 -10.58 -10.77 25.74
N TRP A 395 -11.88 -10.81 25.50
CA TRP A 395 -12.81 -11.68 26.21
C TRP A 395 -13.28 -12.79 25.28
N TRP A 396 -13.22 -14.03 25.76
CA TRP A 396 -13.75 -15.19 25.07
C TRP A 396 -14.92 -15.72 25.87
N ASP A 397 -16.06 -15.86 25.22
CA ASP A 397 -17.28 -16.36 25.86
C ASP A 397 -17.06 -17.77 26.43
N PRO A 398 -17.10 -17.94 27.76
CA PRO A 398 -16.92 -19.24 28.40
C PRO A 398 -18.19 -20.10 28.35
N HIS A 399 -19.35 -19.50 28.08
CA HIS A 399 -20.67 -20.13 28.15
C HIS A 399 -21.47 -19.99 26.84
N GLY A 400 -20.76 -19.74 25.73
CA GLY A 400 -21.37 -19.62 24.41
C GLY A 400 -21.96 -20.95 23.91
N ASP A 401 -22.62 -20.90 22.76
CA ASP A 401 -23.26 -22.10 22.20
C ASP A 401 -22.20 -23.17 21.87
N PRO A 402 -22.34 -24.39 22.40
CA PRO A 402 -21.38 -25.46 22.11
C PRO A 402 -21.45 -25.85 20.64
N CYS A 403 -20.35 -26.39 20.12
CA CYS A 403 -20.37 -27.07 18.83
C CYS A 403 -19.92 -28.53 18.93
N PRO A 404 -20.87 -29.47 19.07
CA PRO A 404 -20.56 -30.89 19.10
C PRO A 404 -20.08 -31.37 17.71
N GLY A 405 -19.11 -32.29 17.70
CA GLY A 405 -18.64 -32.98 16.49
C GLY A 405 -17.76 -32.17 15.54
N SER A 406 -17.47 -30.90 15.83
CA SER A 406 -16.58 -30.05 15.03
C SER A 406 -15.14 -30.12 15.55
N PRO A 407 -14.13 -30.47 14.73
CA PRO A 407 -12.73 -30.54 15.15
C PRO A 407 -11.97 -29.20 15.05
N ASP A 408 -12.48 -28.20 14.31
CA ASP A 408 -11.78 -26.92 14.07
C ASP A 408 -12.65 -25.67 14.32
N ILE A 409 -12.05 -24.48 14.22
CA ILE A 409 -12.77 -23.21 14.39
C ILE A 409 -13.71 -22.91 13.23
N LEU A 410 -13.34 -23.30 12.00
CA LEU A 410 -13.95 -22.85 10.75
C LEU A 410 -15.29 -23.54 10.47
N SER A 411 -15.45 -24.77 10.94
CA SER A 411 -16.63 -25.58 10.69
C SER A 411 -17.88 -25.13 11.46
N CYS A 412 -17.73 -24.44 12.61
CA CYS A 412 -18.90 -24.09 13.42
C CYS A 412 -18.69 -22.97 14.45
N TYR A 413 -17.61 -22.99 15.23
CA TYR A 413 -17.39 -22.01 16.31
C TYR A 413 -17.20 -20.57 15.78
N LYS A 414 -16.68 -20.42 14.56
CA LYS A 414 -16.40 -19.13 13.93
C LYS A 414 -17.60 -18.20 13.90
N ASP A 415 -18.79 -18.73 13.65
CA ASP A 415 -19.99 -17.93 13.37
C ASP A 415 -21.00 -17.91 14.53
N ARG A 416 -20.67 -18.53 15.68
CA ARG A 416 -21.50 -18.48 16.88
C ARG A 416 -21.65 -17.06 17.41
N LYS A 417 -22.77 -16.80 18.07
CA LYS A 417 -23.05 -15.53 18.73
C LYS A 417 -22.31 -15.45 20.06
N ILE A 418 -22.05 -14.22 20.50
CA ILE A 418 -21.33 -13.89 21.72
C ILE A 418 -22.34 -13.61 22.83
N GLY A 419 -22.25 -14.32 23.95
CA GLY A 419 -23.03 -14.04 25.15
C GLY A 419 -22.63 -12.75 25.86
N ILE A 420 -23.14 -12.58 27.07
CA ILE A 420 -22.85 -11.43 27.92
C ILE A 420 -22.46 -11.90 29.32
N ASP A 421 -21.47 -11.23 29.90
CA ASP A 421 -21.12 -11.30 31.31
C ASP A 421 -21.06 -9.86 31.82
N GLU A 422 -22.20 -9.35 32.30
CA GLU A 422 -22.35 -7.94 32.67
C GLU A 422 -21.33 -7.52 33.73
N ALA A 423 -21.09 -8.38 34.73
CA ALA A 423 -20.17 -8.08 35.82
C ALA A 423 -18.71 -8.03 35.33
N TYR A 424 -18.30 -8.96 34.45
CA TYR A 424 -16.98 -8.90 33.83
C TYR A 424 -16.83 -7.67 32.94
N PHE A 425 -17.82 -7.40 32.08
CA PHE A 425 -17.78 -6.31 31.11
C PHE A 425 -17.70 -4.98 31.84
N ALA A 426 -18.48 -4.79 32.91
CA ALA A 426 -18.44 -3.61 33.77
C ALA A 426 -17.05 -3.39 34.40
N ARG A 427 -16.48 -4.43 35.04
CA ARG A 427 -15.13 -4.35 35.64
C ARG A 427 -14.04 -4.06 34.61
N TRP A 428 -14.14 -4.68 33.43
CA TRP A 428 -13.17 -4.47 32.36
C TRP A 428 -13.28 -3.06 31.78
N ALA A 429 -14.49 -2.60 31.48
CA ALA A 429 -14.76 -1.25 30.99
C ALA A 429 -14.27 -0.19 31.98
N ALA A 430 -14.59 -0.32 33.27
CA ALA A 430 -14.14 0.61 34.31
C ALA A 430 -12.62 0.80 34.31
N ARG A 431 -11.87 -0.31 34.25
CA ARG A 431 -10.40 -0.30 34.20
C ARG A 431 -9.88 0.39 32.94
N VAL A 432 -10.41 0.02 31.77
CA VAL A 432 -9.96 0.55 30.48
C VAL A 432 -10.29 2.04 30.35
N PHE A 433 -11.50 2.45 30.75
CA PHE A 433 -11.96 3.83 30.65
C PHE A 433 -11.17 4.76 31.58
N ALA A 434 -10.90 4.33 32.81
CA ALA A 434 -10.05 5.08 33.73
C ALA A 434 -8.64 5.29 33.14
N ALA A 435 -8.03 4.23 32.63
CA ALA A 435 -6.69 4.30 32.05
C ALA A 435 -6.65 5.13 30.75
N ALA A 436 -7.66 5.01 29.89
CA ALA A 436 -7.77 5.79 28.66
C ALA A 436 -7.93 7.29 28.96
N LYS A 437 -8.75 7.63 29.96
CA LYS A 437 -8.94 9.01 30.41
C LYS A 437 -7.67 9.63 30.99
N GLU A 438 -6.96 8.90 31.84
CA GLU A 438 -5.69 9.36 32.39
C GLU A 438 -4.67 9.67 31.27
N ARG A 439 -4.56 8.79 30.27
CA ARG A 439 -3.69 9.01 29.11
C ARG A 439 -4.13 10.21 28.29
N LYS A 440 -5.43 10.39 28.07
CA LYS A 440 -5.98 11.52 27.33
C LYS A 440 -5.66 12.84 28.05
N ALA A 441 -5.84 12.89 29.37
CA ALA A 441 -5.48 14.05 30.19
C ALA A 441 -3.97 14.38 30.12
N ARG A 442 -3.10 13.37 30.18
CA ARG A 442 -1.64 13.55 30.04
C ARG A 442 -1.24 14.10 28.67
N ARG A 443 -1.95 13.72 27.61
CA ARG A 443 -1.73 14.22 26.24
C ARG A 443 -2.20 15.65 26.03
N GLY A 444 -3.31 16.03 26.66
CA GLY A 444 -3.80 17.43 26.65
C GLY A 444 -2.89 18.41 27.39
N GLY A 445 -2.00 17.93 28.28
CA GLY A 445 -1.05 18.75 29.04
C GLY A 445 0.38 18.81 28.47
N GLY A 446 0.68 18.07 27.39
CA GLY A 446 1.98 18.09 26.71
C GLY A 446 1.83 18.62 25.29
N LYS A 447 2.85 19.33 24.76
CA LYS A 447 2.90 19.67 23.33
C LYS A 447 2.59 18.40 22.52
N ALA A 448 1.52 18.44 21.73
CA ALA A 448 1.17 17.38 20.79
C ALA A 448 2.45 17.01 20.03
N PHE A 449 2.83 15.73 20.08
CA PHE A 449 3.91 15.23 19.24
C PHE A 449 3.46 15.38 17.79
N GLY A 450 3.87 16.49 17.15
CA GLY A 450 3.84 16.74 15.72
C GLY A 450 2.64 16.16 14.97
N GLU A 451 1.43 16.65 15.25
CA GLU A 451 0.37 16.61 14.23
C GLU A 451 0.48 17.87 13.39
N ASP A 452 1.44 17.85 12.46
CA ASP A 452 1.35 18.68 11.25
C ASP A 452 0.19 18.12 10.42
N ALA A 453 -1.02 18.44 10.84
CA ALA A 453 -2.26 18.02 10.21
C ALA A 453 -2.45 18.51 8.77
N ALA A 454 -1.49 19.26 8.22
CA ALA A 454 -1.57 19.83 6.88
C ALA A 454 -0.75 19.07 5.83
N ASP A 455 0.25 18.25 6.21
CA ASP A 455 1.03 17.50 5.22
C ASP A 455 1.08 16.01 5.58
N CYS A 456 0.22 15.23 4.92
CA CYS A 456 0.24 13.77 4.99
C CYS A 456 1.45 13.14 4.27
N GLY A 457 2.59 13.84 4.19
CA GLY A 457 3.86 13.36 3.64
C GLY A 457 3.94 13.35 2.11
N CYS A 458 3.13 14.16 1.43
CA CYS A 458 3.16 14.31 -0.03
C CYS A 458 3.12 15.81 -0.36
N SER A 459 4.26 16.49 -0.21
CA SER A 459 4.48 17.85 -0.72
C SER A 459 5.00 17.82 -2.15
#